data_AF-A0A969XNF7-F1
#
_entry.id   AF-A0A969XNF7-F1
#
_cell.length_a   1.000
_cell.length_b   1.000
_cell.length_c   1.000
_cell.angle_alpha   90.00
_cell.angle_beta   90.00
_cell.angle_gamma   90.00
#
_symmetry.space_group_name_H-M   'P 1'
#
loop_
_entity.id
_entity.type
_entity.pdbx_description
1 polymer ?
#
loop_
_entity_poly.entity_id
_entity_poly.type
_entity_poly.pdbx_seq_one_letter_code
_entity_poly.pdbx_strand_id
1 'polypeptide(L)' 'RDRVKVMVGGAPVTAAWADEIGADGYGANAGMAVERAKELVG' A
#
# COMPACT_ATOMS: atom_id res chain seq x y z
N ARG A 1 2.78 4.27 15.26
CA ARG A 1 2.67 4.05 13.79
C ARG A 1 1.40 4.72 13.23
N ASP A 2 0.65 5.41 14.09
CA ASP A 2 -0.78 5.67 13.88
C ASP A 2 -1.08 7.06 13.35
N ARG A 3 -0.01 7.83 13.08
CA ARG A 3 -0.08 9.20 12.54
C ARG A 3 0.10 9.25 11.02
N VAL A 4 0.58 8.17 10.40
CA VAL A 4 0.84 8.09 8.97
C VAL A 4 0.48 6.70 8.46
N LYS A 5 0.12 6.61 7.18
CA LYS A 5 -0.10 5.34 6.48
C LYS A 5 1.05 5.11 5.52
N VAL A 6 1.64 3.92 5.55
CA VAL A 6 2.75 3.53 4.69
C VAL A 6 2.25 2.57 3.62
N MET A 7 2.43 2.93 2.35
CA MET A 7 2.08 2.09 1.21
C MET A 7 3.30 1.76 0.37
N VAL A 8 3.31 0.57 -0.23
CA VAL A 8 4.40 0.09 -1.08
C VAL A 8 3.88 -0.41 -2.44
N GLY A 9 4.72 -0.36 -3.47
CA GLY A 9 4.38 -0.78 -4.83
C GLY A 9 5.59 -0.77 -5.76
N GLY A 10 5.37 -1.16 -7.02
CA GLY A 10 6.42 -1.30 -8.03
C GLY A 10 6.56 -2.74 -8.53
N ALA A 11 7.23 -2.93 -9.67
CA ALA A 11 7.34 -4.24 -10.34
C ALA A 11 7.84 -5.41 -9.46
N PRO A 12 8.81 -5.24 -8.53
CA PRO A 12 9.26 -6.35 -7.68
C PRO A 12 8.41 -6.56 -6.42
N VAL A 13 7.44 -5.68 -6.15
CA VAL A 13 6.66 -5.68 -4.91
C VAL A 13 5.43 -6.56 -5.09
N THR A 14 5.16 -7.41 -4.12
CA THR A 14 3.94 -8.24 -4.08
C THR A 14 3.09 -7.89 -2.86
N ALA A 15 1.80 -8.21 -2.91
CA ALA A 15 0.90 -8.04 -1.77
C ALA A 15 1.39 -8.84 -0.54
N ALA A 16 1.81 -10.10 -0.75
CA ALA A 16 2.32 -10.96 0.32
C ALA A 16 3.54 -10.35 1.02
N TRP A 17 4.48 -9.79 0.26
CA TRP A 17 5.63 -9.11 0.84
C TRP A 17 5.24 -7.81 1.56
N ALA A 18 4.29 -7.04 1.01
CA ALA A 18 3.78 -5.84 1.66
C ALA A 18 3.16 -6.16 3.03
N ASP A 19 2.44 -7.28 3.14
CA ASP A 19 1.90 -7.77 4.40
C ASP A 19 3.02 -8.25 5.36
N GLU A 20 4.02 -8.96 4.83
CA GLU A 20 5.19 -9.45 5.60
C GLU A 20 5.95 -8.30 6.29
N ILE A 21 6.18 -7.20 5.58
CA ILE A 21 6.86 -6.02 6.16
C ILE A 21 5.94 -5.13 7.00
N GLY A 22 4.65 -5.46 7.05
CA GLY A 22 3.63 -4.68 7.73
C GLY A 22 3.44 -3.31 7.08
N ALA A 23 3.21 -3.23 5.78
CA ALA A 23 2.70 -2.03 5.13
C ALA A 23 1.20 -1.87 5.40
N ASP A 24 0.67 -0.65 5.34
CA ASP A 24 -0.77 -0.39 5.46
C ASP A 24 -1.52 -0.61 4.14
N GLY A 25 -0.79 -0.56 3.01
CA GLY A 25 -1.37 -0.82 1.70
C GLY A 25 -0.36 -1.18 0.63
N TYR A 26 -0.87 -1.83 -0.41
CA TYR A 26 -0.13 -2.23 -1.60
C TYR A 26 -0.85 -1.74 -2.86
N GLY A 27 -0.08 -1.27 -3.85
CA GLY A 27 -0.59 -0.88 -5.16
C GLY A 27 0.20 -1.54 -6.29
N ALA A 28 -0.45 -2.43 -7.06
CA ALA A 28 0.16 -3.10 -8.22
C ALA A 28 0.35 -2.17 -9.43
N ASN A 29 -0.41 -1.07 -9.49
CA ASN A 29 -0.31 -0.02 -10.49
C ASN A 29 -0.81 1.31 -9.90
N ALA A 30 -0.66 2.39 -10.67
CA ALA A 30 -1.03 3.73 -10.22
C ALA A 30 -2.52 3.87 -9.87
N GLY A 31 -3.43 3.29 -10.66
CA GLY A 31 -4.87 3.37 -10.40
C GLY A 31 -5.26 2.70 -9.09
N MET A 32 -4.79 1.47 -8.87
CA MET A 32 -5.02 0.74 -7.62
C MET A 32 -4.40 1.46 -6.42
N ALA A 33 -3.21 2.04 -6.57
CA ALA A 33 -2.56 2.79 -5.51
C ALA A 33 -3.38 4.02 -5.08
N VAL A 34 -3.98 4.74 -6.03
CA VAL A 34 -4.84 5.89 -5.73
C VAL A 34 -6.09 5.46 -4.97
N GLU A 35 -6.79 4.42 -5.44
CA GLU A 35 -7.98 3.93 -4.74
C GLU A 35 -7.65 3.43 -3.33
N ARG A 36 -6.57 2.67 -3.18
CA ARG A 36 -6.13 2.18 -1.87
C ARG A 36 -5.71 3.30 -0.92
N ALA A 37 -5.07 4.35 -1.44
CA ALA A 37 -4.70 5.51 -0.64
C ALA A 37 -5.94 6.24 -0.10
N LYS A 38 -6.99 6.39 -0.91
CA LYS A 38 -8.27 6.98 -0.48
C LYS A 38 -8.92 6.18 0.65
N GLU A 39 -8.96 4.85 0.53
CA GLU A 39 -9.51 3.96 1.58
C GLU A 39 -8.76 4.06 2.91
N LEU A 40 -7.45 4.34 2.88
CA LEU A 40 -6.60 4.37 4.08
C LEU A 40 -6.68 5.69 4.87
N VAL A 41 -7.09 6.77 4.21
CA VAL A 41 -7.16 8.13 4.79
C VAL A 41 -8.60 8.66 4.93
N GLY A 42 -9.56 7.99 4.30
CA GLY A 42 -10.99 8.29 4.37
C GLY A 42 -11.65 7.83 5.66
#